data_AF-A0A7C3SG81-F1
#
_entry.id   AF-A0A7C3SG81-F1
#
_cell.length_a   1.000
_cell.length_b   1.000
_cell.length_c   1.000
_cell.angle_alpha   90.00
_cell.angle_beta   90.00
_cell.angle_gamma   90.00
#
_symmetry.space_group_name_H-M   'P 1'
#
loop_
_entity.id
_entity.type
_entity.pdbx_description
1 polymer ?
#
loop_
_entity_poly.entity_id
_entity_poly.type
_entity_poly.pdbx_seq_one_letter_code
_entity_poly.pdbx_strand_id
1 'polypeptide(L)'
;GVALVLAAIILDAIAYRRLPQQKQAGMKGIVLSVLCGVLMGFFYRFVADAIAPWVPAEGAQAGVQVLQAGKLSPYTAVVFFSLGILLSNFVINTAIMWKPFVGEPVPVREYFRGSALDHLWGIVGGMIWQVGMTLSILAADKATFAISYGLGQGATMVAAFWGVFIWREFREAPAGTGRLLALMFIGYIVGLALIIAARVMV
;
A
#
# COMPACT_ATOMS: atom_id res chain seq x y z
N GLY A 1 -10.72 5.84 15.64
CA GLY A 1 -10.24 5.51 14.28
C GLY A 1 -8.96 4.71 14.32
N VAL A 2 -7.80 5.37 14.40
CA VAL A 2 -6.46 4.74 14.28
C VAL A 2 -6.24 3.53 15.21
N ALA A 3 -6.59 3.64 16.49
CA ALA A 3 -6.46 2.52 17.43
C ALA A 3 -7.26 1.27 17.02
N LEU A 4 -8.43 1.43 16.39
CA LEU A 4 -9.22 0.30 15.88
C LEU A 4 -8.58 -0.35 14.66
N VAL A 5 -7.99 0.46 13.77
CA VAL A 5 -7.22 -0.04 12.62
C VAL A 5 -6.00 -0.83 13.11
N LEU A 6 -5.27 -0.31 14.10
CA LEU A 6 -4.15 -1.04 14.73
C LEU A 6 -4.60 -2.35 15.37
N ALA A 7 -5.72 -2.35 16.11
CA ALA A 7 -6.28 -3.57 16.67
C ALA A 7 -6.66 -4.58 15.58
N ALA A 8 -7.24 -4.12 14.46
CA ALA A 8 -7.57 -4.97 13.32
C ALA A 8 -6.32 -5.60 12.68
N ILE A 9 -5.25 -4.84 12.48
CA ILE A 9 -3.96 -5.36 11.98
C ILE A 9 -3.42 -6.46 12.92
N ILE A 10 -3.52 -6.27 14.23
CA ILE A 10 -3.08 -7.27 15.21
C ILE A 10 -3.95 -8.53 15.13
N LEU A 11 -5.27 -8.39 15.01
CA LEU A 11 -6.19 -9.52 14.85
C LEU A 11 -5.90 -10.32 13.58
N ASP A 12 -5.60 -9.64 12.47
CA ASP A 12 -5.19 -10.27 11.21
C ASP A 12 -3.92 -11.09 11.40
N ALA A 13 -2.87 -10.48 11.99
CA ALA A 13 -1.61 -11.16 12.27
C ALA A 13 -1.80 -12.39 13.17
N ILE A 14 -2.70 -12.33 14.16
CA ILE A 14 -3.05 -13.47 15.01
C ILE A 14 -3.80 -14.54 14.22
N ALA A 15 -4.71 -14.17 13.32
CA ALA A 15 -5.43 -15.12 12.46
C ALA A 15 -4.46 -15.87 11.54
N TYR A 16 -3.53 -15.17 10.88
CA TYR A 16 -2.49 -15.80 10.05
C TYR A 16 -1.57 -16.74 10.82
N ARG A 17 -1.25 -16.42 12.08
CA ARG A 17 -0.47 -17.31 12.96
C ARG A 17 -1.18 -18.62 13.29
N ARG A 18 -2.49 -18.73 13.06
CA ARG A 18 -3.26 -19.96 13.28
C ARG A 18 -3.28 -20.89 12.07
N LEU A 19 -2.77 -20.46 10.91
CA LEU A 19 -2.73 -21.31 9.73
C LEU A 19 -1.67 -22.42 9.90
N PRO A 20 -2.00 -23.70 9.63
CA PRO A 20 -1.08 -24.83 9.82
C PRO A 20 0.22 -24.73 9.03
N GLN A 21 0.19 -24.03 7.89
CA GLN A 21 1.30 -23.93 6.93
C GLN A 21 2.18 -22.69 7.18
N GLN A 22 1.82 -21.83 8.14
CA GLN A 22 2.52 -20.58 8.40
C GLN A 22 3.80 -20.83 9.21
N LYS A 23 4.97 -20.75 8.56
CA LYS A 23 6.26 -20.79 9.25
C LYS A 23 6.48 -19.49 10.04
N GLN A 24 7.08 -19.59 11.22
CA GLN A 24 7.42 -18.43 12.02
C GLN A 24 8.44 -17.55 11.28
N ALA A 25 8.13 -16.25 11.15
CA ALA A 25 9.05 -15.31 10.53
C ALA A 25 10.35 -15.21 11.36
N GLY A 26 11.50 -15.39 10.70
CA GLY A 26 12.80 -15.21 11.34
C GLY A 26 13.10 -13.72 11.63
N MET A 27 14.07 -13.47 12.52
CA MET A 27 14.48 -12.10 12.92
C MET A 27 14.78 -11.19 11.73
N LYS A 28 15.46 -11.72 10.69
CA LYS A 28 15.75 -10.98 9.46
C LYS A 28 14.49 -10.45 8.78
N GLY A 29 13.44 -11.27 8.70
CA GLY A 29 12.17 -10.89 8.10
C GLY A 29 11.46 -9.80 8.90
N ILE A 30 11.45 -9.93 10.23
CA ILE A 30 10.86 -8.91 11.12
C ILE A 30 11.57 -7.56 10.97
N VAL A 31 12.90 -7.55 11.02
CA VAL A 31 13.70 -6.32 10.83
C VAL A 31 13.42 -5.70 9.46
N LEU A 32 13.38 -6.52 8.40
CA LEU A 32 13.09 -6.05 7.05
C LEU A 32 11.68 -5.44 6.96
N SER A 33 10.66 -6.10 7.51
CA SER A 33 9.28 -5.58 7.54
C SER A 33 9.16 -4.25 8.28
N VAL A 34 9.86 -4.09 9.41
CA VAL A 34 9.88 -2.83 10.16
C VAL A 34 10.55 -1.72 9.35
N LEU A 35 11.71 -1.99 8.75
CA LEU A 35 12.41 -1.01 7.89
C LEU A 35 11.55 -0.61 6.69
N CYS A 36 10.94 -1.58 6.00
CA CYS A 36 10.00 -1.30 4.91
C CYS A 36 8.81 -0.47 5.39
N GLY A 37 8.23 -0.78 6.55
CA GLY A 37 7.12 -0.01 7.13
C GLY A 37 7.50 1.43 7.44
N VAL A 38 8.70 1.66 7.99
CA VAL A 38 9.23 3.00 8.25
C VAL A 38 9.44 3.76 6.94
N LEU A 39 10.11 3.17 5.95
CA LEU A 39 10.29 3.77 4.62
C LEU A 39 8.94 4.10 3.96
N MET A 40 7.97 3.19 4.08
CA MET A 40 6.62 3.35 3.57
C MET A 40 5.85 4.43 4.34
N GLY A 41 6.16 4.70 5.60
CA GLY A 41 5.62 5.84 6.35
C GLY A 41 6.13 7.19 5.84
N PHE A 42 7.39 7.26 5.40
CA PHE A 42 8.02 8.50 4.96
C PHE A 42 7.81 8.84 3.47
N PHE A 43 7.60 7.85 2.59
CA PHE A 43 7.60 8.14 1.15
C PHE A 43 6.53 9.15 0.72
N TYR A 44 5.33 9.08 1.31
CA TYR A 44 4.21 9.92 0.89
C TYR A 44 4.45 11.40 1.21
N ARG A 45 5.25 11.68 2.25
CA ARG A 45 5.72 13.03 2.56
C ARG A 45 6.56 13.59 1.42
N PHE A 46 7.53 12.82 0.90
CA PHE A 46 8.37 13.29 -0.21
C PHE A 46 7.56 13.54 -1.48
N VAL A 47 6.53 12.73 -1.73
CA VAL A 47 5.58 12.95 -2.82
C VAL A 47 4.81 14.25 -2.61
N ALA A 48 4.30 14.50 -1.39
CA ALA A 48 3.61 15.73 -1.04
C ALA A 48 4.52 16.97 -1.19
N ASP A 49 5.77 16.88 -0.74
CA ASP A 49 6.76 17.95 -0.83
C ASP A 49 7.14 18.25 -2.30
N ALA A 50 7.06 17.28 -3.20
CA ALA A 50 7.36 17.47 -4.63
C ALA A 50 6.20 18.11 -5.42
N ILE A 51 4.96 18.01 -4.92
CA ILE A 51 3.76 18.52 -5.58
C ILE A 51 3.51 19.97 -5.15
N ALA A 52 3.07 20.82 -6.08
CA ALA A 52 2.69 22.19 -5.74
C ALA A 52 1.51 22.16 -4.76
N PRO A 53 1.56 22.92 -3.65
CA PRO A 53 0.44 22.99 -2.73
C PRO A 53 -0.78 23.54 -3.47
N TRP A 54 -1.95 22.99 -3.15
CA TRP A 54 -3.20 23.50 -3.69
C TRP A 54 -3.50 24.84 -3.02
N VAL A 55 -3.02 25.91 -3.63
CA VAL A 55 -3.34 27.28 -3.25
C VAL A 55 -3.96 27.92 -4.49
N PRO A 56 -5.24 28.31 -4.45
CA PRO A 56 -5.76 29.20 -5.48
C PRO A 56 -4.93 30.48 -5.40
N ALA A 57 -4.29 30.87 -6.51
CA ALA A 57 -3.58 32.15 -6.53
C ALA A 57 -4.58 33.26 -6.16
N GLU A 58 -4.13 34.26 -5.38
CA GLU A 58 -4.99 35.41 -5.08
C GLU A 58 -5.48 36.03 -6.39
N GLY A 59 -6.81 36.08 -6.57
CA GLY A 59 -7.45 36.56 -7.81
C GLY A 59 -7.61 35.53 -8.94
N ALA A 60 -7.17 34.28 -8.76
CA ALA A 60 -7.41 33.21 -9.73
C ALA A 60 -8.84 32.66 -9.62
N GLN A 61 -9.48 32.49 -10.78
CA GLN A 61 -10.74 31.75 -10.91
C GLN A 61 -10.61 30.37 -10.27
N ALA A 62 -11.66 29.92 -9.57
CA ALA A 62 -11.73 28.59 -8.99
C ALA A 62 -11.34 27.53 -10.03
N GLY A 63 -10.24 26.82 -9.80
CA GLY A 63 -9.74 25.76 -10.69
C GLY A 63 -8.47 26.09 -11.50
N VAL A 64 -7.91 27.30 -11.41
CA VAL A 64 -6.62 27.62 -12.05
C VAL A 64 -5.47 27.42 -11.06
N GLN A 65 -4.70 26.35 -11.24
CA GLN A 65 -3.48 26.10 -10.47
C GLN A 65 -2.31 26.90 -11.05
N VAL A 66 -1.67 27.73 -10.22
CA VAL A 66 -0.37 28.31 -10.55
C VAL A 66 0.70 27.33 -10.12
N LEU A 67 1.31 26.65 -11.09
CA LEU A 67 2.43 25.74 -10.83
C LEU A 67 3.62 26.55 -10.32
N GLN A 68 4.00 26.34 -9.07
CA GLN A 68 5.20 26.97 -8.50
C GLN A 68 6.45 26.43 -9.19
N ALA A 69 7.42 27.32 -9.46
CA ALA A 69 8.70 26.91 -10.03
C ALA A 69 9.37 25.85 -9.14
N GLY A 70 9.84 24.76 -9.75
CA GLY A 70 10.46 23.64 -9.04
C GLY A 70 9.48 22.66 -8.37
N LYS A 71 8.16 22.81 -8.58
CA LYS A 71 7.14 21.85 -8.13
C LYS A 71 6.48 21.14 -9.31
N LEU A 72 5.93 19.95 -9.03
CA LEU A 72 5.18 19.16 -9.99
C LEU A 72 3.68 19.36 -9.82
N SER A 73 2.93 19.27 -10.91
CA SER A 73 1.48 19.08 -10.84
C SER A 73 1.19 17.64 -10.38
N PRO A 74 0.00 17.35 -9.81
CA PRO A 74 -0.39 15.99 -9.47
C PRO A 74 -0.21 14.97 -10.62
N TYR A 75 -0.54 15.39 -11.84
CA TYR A 75 -0.41 14.55 -13.04
C TYR A 75 1.05 14.28 -13.42
N THR A 76 1.91 15.30 -13.41
CA THR A 76 3.33 15.12 -13.72
C THR A 76 4.06 14.37 -12.60
N ALA A 77 3.67 14.56 -11.35
CA ALA A 77 4.16 13.79 -10.21
C ALA A 77 3.89 12.29 -10.38
N VAL A 78 2.68 11.90 -10.83
CA VAL A 78 2.36 10.49 -11.11
C VAL A 78 3.28 9.92 -12.19
N VAL A 79 3.61 10.69 -13.24
CA VAL A 79 4.53 10.25 -14.31
C VAL A 79 5.94 10.02 -13.75
N PHE A 80 6.52 11.01 -13.06
CA PHE A 80 7.85 10.88 -12.48
C PHE A 80 7.92 9.77 -11.43
N PHE A 81 6.87 9.62 -10.63
CA PHE A 81 6.75 8.55 -9.65
C PHE A 81 6.72 7.16 -10.34
N SER A 82 5.95 7.02 -11.41
CA SER A 82 5.90 5.79 -12.21
C SER A 82 7.25 5.43 -12.81
N LEU A 83 7.98 6.41 -13.36
CA LEU A 83 9.34 6.22 -13.87
C LEU A 83 10.31 5.81 -12.75
N GLY A 84 10.21 6.45 -11.58
CA GLY A 84 11.00 6.10 -10.40
C GLY A 84 10.74 4.66 -9.94
N ILE A 85 9.49 4.21 -9.94
CA ILE A 85 9.13 2.82 -9.64
C ILE A 85 9.71 1.86 -10.67
N LEU A 86 9.57 2.17 -11.96
CA LEU A 86 10.09 1.31 -13.03
C LEU A 86 11.61 1.14 -12.91
N LEU A 87 12.35 2.25 -12.79
CA LEU A 87 13.80 2.24 -12.65
C LEU A 87 14.25 1.56 -11.36
N SER A 88 13.62 1.88 -10.23
CA SER A 88 13.99 1.29 -8.94
C SER A 88 13.69 -0.20 -8.89
N ASN A 89 12.59 -0.68 -9.51
CA ASN A 89 12.30 -2.11 -9.61
C ASN A 89 13.39 -2.86 -10.37
N PHE A 90 13.89 -2.33 -11.50
CA PHE A 90 15.00 -2.98 -12.20
C PHE A 90 16.24 -3.09 -11.32
N VAL A 91 16.59 -2.04 -10.58
CA VAL A 91 17.77 -2.03 -9.71
C VAL A 91 17.58 -2.95 -8.49
N ILE A 92 16.50 -2.73 -7.73
CA ILE A 92 16.25 -3.43 -6.47
C ILE A 92 15.92 -4.90 -6.71
N ASN A 93 15.06 -5.23 -7.69
CA ASN A 93 14.72 -6.63 -7.93
C ASN A 93 15.94 -7.40 -8.45
N THR A 94 16.76 -6.80 -9.32
CA THR A 94 18.01 -7.45 -9.76
C THR A 94 18.98 -7.66 -8.59
N ALA A 95 19.10 -6.68 -7.69
CA ALA A 95 19.93 -6.83 -6.50
C ALA A 95 19.42 -7.94 -5.57
N ILE A 96 18.10 -8.03 -5.36
CA ILE A 96 17.47 -9.09 -4.55
C ILE A 96 17.61 -10.46 -5.23
N MET A 97 17.51 -10.55 -6.56
CA MET A 97 17.75 -11.79 -7.31
C MET A 97 19.20 -12.25 -7.16
N TRP A 98 20.16 -11.33 -7.17
CA TRP A 98 21.58 -11.67 -7.02
C TRP A 98 21.95 -12.04 -5.58
N LYS A 99 21.38 -11.34 -4.59
CA LYS A 99 21.62 -11.61 -3.17
C LYS A 99 20.28 -11.69 -2.41
N PRO A 100 19.58 -12.83 -2.49
CA PRO A 100 18.27 -12.97 -1.88
C PRO A 100 18.37 -13.01 -0.35
N PHE A 101 17.31 -12.56 0.31
CA PHE A 101 17.21 -12.61 1.78
C PHE A 101 17.06 -14.04 2.30
N VAL A 102 16.51 -14.94 1.47
CA VAL A 102 16.28 -16.36 1.75
C VAL A 102 16.46 -17.14 0.43
N GLY A 103 17.13 -18.29 0.49
CA GLY A 103 17.32 -19.17 -0.68
C GLY A 103 18.58 -18.86 -1.48
N GLU A 104 18.69 -19.46 -2.66
CA GLU A 104 19.84 -19.34 -3.56
C GLU A 104 19.67 -18.19 -4.56
N PRO A 105 20.76 -17.54 -5.01
CA PRO A 105 20.73 -16.53 -6.05
C PRO A 105 19.99 -17.00 -7.31
N VAL A 106 19.16 -16.12 -7.86
CA VAL A 106 18.37 -16.38 -9.06
C VAL A 106 18.98 -15.61 -10.24
N PRO A 107 19.43 -16.29 -11.30
CA PRO A 107 19.91 -15.61 -12.51
C PRO A 107 18.82 -14.74 -13.14
N VAL A 108 19.16 -13.55 -13.62
CA VAL A 108 18.20 -12.61 -14.25
C VAL A 108 17.45 -13.26 -15.42
N ARG A 109 18.07 -14.20 -16.15
CA ARG A 109 17.42 -14.96 -17.22
C ARG A 109 16.17 -15.74 -16.77
N GLU A 110 16.07 -16.11 -15.50
CA GLU A 110 14.90 -16.83 -14.99
C GLU A 110 13.65 -15.94 -14.97
N TYR A 111 13.82 -14.62 -14.87
CA TYR A 111 12.71 -13.68 -15.01
C TYR A 111 12.03 -13.83 -16.37
N PHE A 112 12.81 -13.94 -17.44
CA PHE A 112 12.31 -14.06 -18.82
C PHE A 112 11.83 -15.46 -19.19
N ARG A 113 11.97 -16.43 -18.28
CA ARG A 113 11.43 -17.79 -18.46
C ARG A 113 9.99 -17.92 -17.96
N GLY A 114 9.47 -16.91 -17.26
CA GLY A 114 8.07 -16.85 -16.89
C GLY A 114 7.16 -16.88 -18.13
N SER A 115 5.98 -17.47 -17.99
CA SER A 115 4.98 -17.44 -19.04
C SER A 115 4.43 -16.02 -19.23
N ALA A 116 3.83 -15.74 -20.39
CA ALA A 116 3.14 -14.48 -20.62
C ALA A 116 2.05 -14.21 -19.57
N LEU A 117 1.41 -15.27 -19.05
CA LEU A 117 0.41 -15.16 -17.98
C LEU A 117 1.03 -14.76 -16.64
N ASP A 118 2.23 -15.25 -16.32
CA ASP A 118 2.94 -14.86 -15.09
C ASP A 118 3.26 -13.36 -15.09
N HIS A 119 3.74 -12.85 -16.22
CA HIS A 119 3.99 -11.42 -16.39
C HIS A 119 2.70 -10.60 -16.39
N LEU A 120 1.63 -11.10 -17.01
CA LEU A 120 0.33 -10.43 -17.05
C LEU A 120 -0.21 -10.15 -15.65
N TRP A 121 -0.17 -11.12 -14.74
CA TRP A 121 -0.63 -10.92 -13.37
C TRP A 121 0.20 -9.89 -12.61
N GLY A 122 1.51 -9.83 -12.87
CA GLY A 122 2.37 -8.76 -12.35
C GLY A 122 1.97 -7.38 -12.87
N ILE A 123 1.68 -7.26 -14.17
CA ILE A 123 1.21 -6.01 -14.80
C ILE A 123 -0.14 -5.58 -14.21
N VAL A 124 -1.10 -6.51 -14.10
CA VAL A 124 -2.44 -6.23 -13.53
C VAL A 124 -2.32 -5.74 -12.08
N GLY A 125 -1.51 -6.40 -11.25
CA GLY A 125 -1.26 -5.96 -9.88
C GLY A 125 -0.66 -4.55 -9.83
N GLY A 126 0.32 -4.27 -10.69
CA GLY A 126 0.93 -2.94 -10.82
C GLY A 126 -0.07 -1.88 -11.27
N MET A 127 -0.96 -2.19 -12.22
CA MET A 127 -2.00 -1.28 -12.69
C MET A 127 -3.01 -0.96 -11.58
N ILE A 128 -3.51 -1.97 -10.86
CA ILE A 128 -4.44 -1.77 -9.74
C ILE A 128 -3.82 -0.85 -8.69
N TRP A 129 -2.57 -1.10 -8.31
CA TRP A 129 -1.87 -0.30 -7.32
C TRP A 129 -1.63 1.14 -7.81
N GLN A 130 -1.18 1.33 -9.07
CA GLN A 130 -0.93 2.66 -9.63
C GLN A 130 -2.21 3.49 -9.81
N VAL A 131 -3.33 2.86 -10.17
CA VAL A 131 -4.63 3.55 -10.21
C VAL A 131 -5.01 4.02 -8.82
N GLY A 132 -4.87 3.15 -7.81
CA GLY A 132 -5.08 3.52 -6.41
C GLY A 132 -4.22 4.71 -5.96
N MET A 133 -2.92 4.65 -6.23
CA MET A 133 -1.98 5.74 -5.89
C MET A 133 -2.34 7.06 -6.59
N THR A 134 -2.71 7.00 -7.87
CA THR A 134 -3.14 8.19 -8.63
C THR A 134 -4.37 8.82 -7.99
N LEU A 135 -5.39 8.01 -7.66
CA LEU A 135 -6.58 8.49 -6.97
C LEU A 135 -6.25 9.05 -5.58
N SER A 136 -5.30 8.45 -4.85
CA SER A 136 -4.84 8.97 -3.56
C SER A 136 -4.19 10.35 -3.68
N ILE A 137 -3.32 10.57 -4.68
CA ILE A 137 -2.69 11.87 -4.94
C ILE A 137 -3.76 12.92 -5.31
N LEU A 138 -4.69 12.56 -6.20
CA LEU A 138 -5.75 13.50 -6.63
C LEU A 138 -6.73 13.83 -5.50
N ALA A 139 -7.04 12.86 -4.64
CA ALA A 139 -7.91 13.06 -3.49
C ALA A 139 -7.23 13.82 -2.34
N ALA A 140 -5.88 13.84 -2.28
CA ALA A 140 -5.11 14.51 -1.23
C ALA A 140 -5.38 16.02 -1.16
N ASP A 141 -5.81 16.64 -2.25
CA ASP A 141 -6.29 18.01 -2.25
C ASP A 141 -7.47 18.21 -1.28
N LYS A 142 -8.50 17.37 -1.39
CA LYS A 142 -9.71 17.47 -0.55
C LYS A 142 -9.52 16.85 0.84
N ALA A 143 -8.92 15.66 0.89
CA ALA A 143 -8.80 14.88 2.11
C ALA A 143 -7.59 15.29 2.96
N THR A 144 -6.62 16.03 2.44
CA THR A 144 -5.23 16.16 2.92
C THR A 144 -4.39 14.91 2.68
N PHE A 145 -3.08 15.09 2.49
CA PHE A 145 -2.14 13.98 2.26
C PHE A 145 -2.14 12.95 3.41
N ALA A 146 -2.23 13.40 4.67
CA ALA A 146 -2.21 12.52 5.83
C ALA A 146 -3.42 11.57 5.87
N ILE A 147 -4.62 12.09 5.58
CA ILE A 147 -5.84 11.28 5.58
C ILE A 147 -5.93 10.44 4.31
N SER A 148 -5.60 10.98 3.12
CA SER A 148 -5.53 10.19 1.89
C SER A 148 -4.61 8.98 2.03
N TYR A 149 -3.45 9.17 2.66
CA TYR A 149 -2.52 8.08 2.90
C TYR A 149 -2.98 7.14 4.02
N GLY A 150 -3.57 7.67 5.10
CA GLY A 150 -4.19 6.88 6.15
C GLY A 150 -5.35 6.01 5.65
N LEU A 151 -6.11 6.49 4.66
CA LEU A 151 -7.12 5.71 3.94
C LEU A 151 -6.51 4.61 3.08
N GLY A 152 -5.22 4.70 2.75
CA GLY A 152 -4.46 3.62 2.14
C GLY A 152 -4.44 2.33 2.96
N GLN A 153 -4.74 2.39 4.28
CA GLN A 153 -4.99 1.20 5.10
C GLN A 153 -6.26 0.43 4.67
N GLY A 154 -7.11 1.00 3.82
CA GLY A 154 -8.15 0.26 3.12
C GLY A 154 -7.57 -0.86 2.23
N ALA A 155 -6.35 -0.70 1.71
CA ALA A 155 -5.71 -1.73 0.90
C ALA A 155 -5.43 -3.02 1.69
N THR A 156 -5.02 -2.92 2.96
CA THR A 156 -4.82 -4.11 3.80
C THR A 156 -6.14 -4.82 4.09
N MET A 157 -7.22 -4.07 4.33
CA MET A 157 -8.57 -4.63 4.48
C MET A 157 -9.04 -5.35 3.21
N VAL A 158 -8.83 -4.75 2.03
CA VAL A 158 -9.20 -5.35 0.73
C VAL A 158 -8.35 -6.60 0.44
N ALA A 159 -7.06 -6.57 0.75
CA ALA A 159 -6.20 -7.75 0.62
C ALA A 159 -6.68 -8.90 1.53
N ALA A 160 -7.00 -8.59 2.80
CA ALA A 160 -7.56 -9.57 3.73
C ALA A 160 -8.92 -10.12 3.23
N PHE A 161 -9.77 -9.27 2.64
CA PHE A 161 -11.02 -9.71 2.01
C PHE A 161 -10.77 -10.74 0.91
N TRP A 162 -9.80 -10.47 0.02
CA TRP A 162 -9.46 -11.39 -1.06
C TRP A 162 -8.93 -12.73 -0.52
N GLY A 163 -8.03 -12.70 0.47
CA GLY A 163 -7.50 -13.90 1.12
C GLY A 163 -8.58 -14.75 1.79
N VAL A 164 -9.49 -14.11 2.53
CA VAL A 164 -10.54 -14.82 3.28
C VAL A 164 -11.63 -15.38 2.37
N PHE A 165 -12.16 -14.57 1.44
CA PHE A 165 -13.39 -14.93 0.72
C PHE A 165 -13.13 -15.49 -0.68
N ILE A 166 -12.12 -15.01 -1.39
CA ILE A 166 -11.86 -15.42 -2.78
C ILE A 166 -10.86 -16.56 -2.83
N TRP A 167 -9.69 -16.41 -2.19
CA TRP A 167 -8.68 -17.46 -2.14
C TRP A 167 -8.96 -18.51 -1.06
N ARG A 168 -9.83 -18.19 -0.08
CA ARG A 168 -10.27 -19.09 0.99
C ARG A 168 -9.09 -19.67 1.79
N GLU A 169 -8.08 -18.85 2.05
CA GLU A 169 -6.82 -19.22 2.71
C GLU A 169 -7.04 -19.81 4.11
N PHE A 170 -8.12 -19.38 4.78
CA PHE A 170 -8.47 -19.81 6.14
C PHE A 170 -9.35 -21.06 6.20
N ARG A 171 -9.51 -21.80 5.08
CA ARG A 171 -10.35 -23.00 5.04
C ARG A 171 -9.89 -24.09 6.01
N GLU A 172 -8.58 -24.23 6.21
CA GLU A 172 -7.97 -25.21 7.12
C GLU A 172 -7.63 -24.62 8.50
N ALA A 173 -8.06 -23.38 8.77
CA ALA A 173 -7.77 -22.74 10.05
C ALA A 173 -8.55 -23.38 11.21
N PRO A 174 -7.99 -23.42 12.42
CA PRO A 174 -8.65 -24.00 13.59
C PRO A 174 -9.91 -23.21 13.97
N ALA A 175 -10.82 -23.87 14.70
CA ALA A 175 -12.05 -23.26 15.18
C ALA A 175 -11.79 -21.95 15.96
N GLY A 176 -12.68 -20.97 15.78
CA GLY A 176 -12.56 -19.65 16.37
C GLY A 176 -11.78 -18.63 15.53
N THR A 177 -11.06 -19.04 14.48
CA THR A 177 -10.38 -18.11 13.56
C THR A 177 -11.38 -17.20 12.84
N GLY A 178 -12.56 -17.71 12.48
CA GLY A 178 -13.63 -16.89 11.88
C GLY A 178 -14.08 -15.71 12.75
N ARG A 179 -14.05 -15.85 14.09
CA ARG A 179 -14.36 -14.72 14.99
C ARG A 179 -13.28 -13.65 14.95
N LEU A 180 -12.01 -14.04 14.86
CA LEU A 180 -10.89 -13.09 14.72
C LEU A 180 -11.01 -12.30 13.41
N LEU A 181 -11.31 -12.99 12.30
CA LEU A 181 -11.50 -12.37 10.99
C LEU A 181 -12.70 -11.42 11.01
N ALA A 182 -13.82 -11.81 11.61
CA ALA A 182 -14.99 -10.94 11.73
C ALA A 182 -14.68 -9.68 12.55
N LEU A 183 -14.02 -9.82 13.70
CA LEU A 183 -13.61 -8.69 14.54
C LEU A 183 -12.60 -7.79 13.82
N MET A 184 -11.68 -8.37 13.05
CA MET A 184 -10.74 -7.64 12.21
C MET A 184 -11.48 -6.79 11.17
N PHE A 185 -12.41 -7.37 10.39
CA PHE A 185 -13.17 -6.61 9.40
C PHE A 185 -14.02 -5.51 10.04
N ILE A 186 -14.69 -5.79 11.16
CA ILE A 186 -15.45 -4.77 11.90
C ILE A 186 -14.50 -3.65 12.35
N GLY A 187 -13.33 -3.99 12.91
CA GLY A 187 -12.33 -3.03 13.36
C GLY A 187 -11.82 -2.14 12.23
N TYR A 188 -11.55 -2.70 11.04
CA TYR A 188 -11.19 -1.92 9.86
C TYR A 188 -12.32 -1.01 9.41
N ILE A 189 -13.54 -1.53 9.23
CA ILE A 189 -14.69 -0.76 8.73
C ILE A 189 -15.00 0.40 9.68
N VAL A 190 -15.14 0.12 10.97
CA VAL A 190 -15.45 1.15 11.98
C VAL A 190 -14.25 2.10 12.14
N GLY A 191 -13.03 1.58 12.15
CA GLY A 191 -11.81 2.38 12.27
C GLY A 191 -11.67 3.40 11.13
N LEU A 192 -11.84 2.94 9.89
CA LEU A 192 -11.79 3.78 8.68
C LEU A 192 -12.98 4.75 8.63
N ALA A 193 -14.20 4.30 8.94
CA ALA A 193 -15.38 5.16 8.99
C ALA A 193 -15.18 6.32 9.98
N LEU A 194 -14.62 6.06 11.16
CA LEU A 194 -14.31 7.10 12.14
C LEU A 194 -13.22 8.07 11.65
N ILE A 195 -12.21 7.59 10.91
CA ILE A 195 -11.17 8.46 10.33
C ILE A 195 -11.79 9.39 9.27
N ILE A 196 -12.66 8.84 8.42
CA ILE A 196 -13.37 9.62 7.39
C ILE A 196 -14.31 10.64 8.06
N ALA A 197 -15.12 10.20 9.03
CA ALA A 197 -16.08 11.06 9.72
C ALA A 197 -15.39 12.22 10.45
N ALA A 198 -14.24 11.98 11.09
CA ALA A 198 -13.47 13.03 11.74
C ALA A 198 -13.04 14.15 10.78
N ARG A 199 -12.86 13.86 9.48
CA ARG A 199 -12.53 14.86 8.47
C ARG A 199 -13.75 15.64 7.97
N VAL A 200 -14.93 15.04 8.00
CA VAL A 200 -16.17 15.69 7.57
C VAL A 200 -16.73 16.60 8.66
N MET A 201 -16.46 16.28 9.93
CA MET A 201 -16.95 17.01 11.10
C MET A 201 -16.03 18.18 11.55
N VAL A 202 -14.85 18.33 10.95
CA VAL A 202 -13.84 19.37 11.26
C VAL A 202 -13.49 20.15 10.00
#